data_AF-A0A367LX25-F1
#
_entry.id   AF-A0A367LX25-F1
#
_cell.length_a   1.000
_cell.length_b   1.000
_cell.length_c   1.000
_cell.angle_alpha   90.00
_cell.angle_beta   90.00
_cell.angle_gamma   90.00
#
_symmetry.space_group_name_H-M   'P 1'
#
loop_
_entity.id
_entity.type
_entity.pdbx_description
1 polymer ?
#
loop_
_entity_poly.entity_id
_entity_poly.type
_entity_poly.pdbx_seq_one_letter_code
_entity_poly.pdbx_strand_id
1 'polypeptide(L)' 'MIGNRLREERLRLEMSQDAFSQHCGVTKNTQVSYEKGRRSPDTTYLLKAIEIGVDVLYVVTGRHVPAAVKALTQEQ' A
#
# COMPACT_ATOMS: atom_id res chain seq x y z
N MET A 1 -6.61 -8.61 -8.03
CA MET A 1 -5.15 -8.87 -8.00
C MET A 1 -4.47 -7.89 -7.06
N ILE A 2 -3.30 -8.23 -6.50
CA ILE A 2 -2.57 -7.40 -5.52
C ILE A 2 -2.31 -5.97 -6.03
N GLY A 3 -1.99 -5.82 -7.32
CA GLY A 3 -1.76 -4.51 -7.95
C GLY A 3 -2.97 -3.57 -7.93
N ASN A 4 -4.18 -4.11 -8.13
CA ASN A 4 -5.41 -3.31 -8.07
C ASN A 4 -5.66 -2.81 -6.66
N ARG A 5 -5.50 -3.67 -5.65
CA ARG A 5 -5.69 -3.29 -4.25
C ARG A 5 -4.64 -2.28 -3.77
N LEU A 6 -3.41 -2.41 -4.26
CA LEU A 6 -2.37 -1.42 -4.02
C LEU A 6 -2.71 -0.07 -4.65
N ARG A 7 -3.26 -0.06 -5.86
CA ARG A 7 -3.77 1.15 -6.52
C ARG A 7 -4.92 1.78 -5.73
N GLU A 8 -5.87 0.97 -5.28
CA GLU A 8 -7.01 1.42 -4.47
C GLU A 8 -6.53 2.09 -3.19
N GLU A 9 -5.58 1.47 -2.47
CA GLU A 9 -5.01 2.07 -1.25
C GLU A 9 -4.26 3.37 -1.52
N ARG A 10 -3.48 3.46 -2.61
CA ARG A 10 -2.85 4.72 -3.00
C ARG A 10 -3.89 5.81 -3.29
N LEU A 11 -4.97 5.48 -4.00
CA LEU A 11 -6.04 6.42 -4.32
C LEU A 11 -6.83 6.83 -3.07
N ARG A 12 -7.04 5.91 -2.11
CA ARG A 12 -7.65 6.20 -0.80
C ARG A 12 -6.83 7.22 0.01
N LEU A 13 -5.50 7.21 -0.16
CA LEU A 13 -4.58 8.18 0.43
C LEU A 13 -4.42 9.46 -0.41
N GLU A 14 -5.15 9.58 -1.53
CA GLU A 14 -5.10 10.72 -2.45
C GLU A 14 -3.70 11.03 -3.02
N MET A 15 -2.84 10.01 -3.10
CA MET A 15 -1.45 10.17 -3.54
C MET A 15 -1.27 9.93 -5.04
N SER A 16 -0.41 10.73 -5.66
CA SER A 16 0.07 10.46 -7.01
C SER A 16 0.99 9.23 -7.02
N GLN A 17 1.15 8.57 -8.18
CA GLN A 17 2.10 7.45 -8.31
C GLN A 17 3.54 7.86 -8.02
N ASP A 18 3.89 9.13 -8.30
CA ASP A 18 5.23 9.64 -8.07
C ASP A 18 5.50 9.77 -6.56
N ALA A 19 4.65 10.52 -5.85
CA ALA A 19 4.75 10.70 -4.40
C ALA A 19 4.73 9.35 -3.66
N PHE A 20 3.79 8.46 -3.99
CA PHE A 20 3.68 7.16 -3.36
C PHE A 20 4.95 6.30 -3.57
N SER A 21 5.52 6.36 -4.78
CA SER A 21 6.76 5.63 -5.10
C SER A 21 7.96 6.14 -4.30
N GLN A 22 8.06 7.46 -4.11
CA GLN A 22 9.12 8.10 -3.33
C GLN A 22 9.07 7.63 -1.87
N HIS A 23 7.89 7.64 -1.23
CA HIS A 23 7.72 7.12 0.13
C HIS A 23 8.10 5.63 0.23
N CYS A 24 7.72 4.83 -0.75
CA CYS A 24 8.06 3.41 -0.78
C CYS A 24 9.52 3.14 -1.22
N GLY A 25 10.31 4.17 -1.51
CA GLY A 25 11.72 4.05 -1.91
C GLY A 25 11.93 3.34 -3.25
N VAL A 26 10.97 3.47 -4.18
CA VAL A 26 11.05 2.90 -5.52
C VAL A 26 10.80 3.97 -6.58
N THR A 27 11.10 3.65 -7.84
CA THR A 27 10.79 4.56 -8.94
C THR A 27 9.28 4.57 -9.25
N LYS A 28 8.80 5.67 -9.85
CA LYS A 28 7.43 5.73 -10.41
C LYS A 28 7.12 4.60 -11.38
N ASN A 29 8.09 4.18 -12.19
CA ASN A 29 7.92 3.05 -13.12
C ASN A 29 7.71 1.73 -12.38
N THR A 30 8.42 1.51 -11.28
CA THR A 30 8.22 0.34 -10.40
C THR A 30 6.80 0.35 -9.82
N GLN A 31 6.32 1.50 -9.33
CA GLN A 31 4.93 1.67 -8.86
C GLN A 31 3.91 1.30 -9.94
N VAL A 32 4.06 1.85 -11.15
CA VAL A 32 3.19 1.53 -12.29
C VAL A 32 3.24 0.04 -12.64
N SER A 33 4.40 -0.60 -12.53
CA SER A 33 4.56 -2.03 -12.76
C SER A 33 3.78 -2.87 -11.76
N TYR A 34 3.78 -2.48 -10.48
CA TYR A 34 3.00 -3.14 -9.44
C TYR A 34 1.50 -2.97 -9.66
N GLU A 35 1.05 -1.75 -9.92
CA GLU A 35 -0.39 -1.46 -10.13
C GLU A 35 -0.96 -2.16 -11.38
N LYS A 36 -0.13 -2.38 -12.41
CA LYS A 36 -0.51 -3.13 -13.61
C LYS A 36 -0.38 -4.65 -13.43
N GLY A 37 0.05 -5.13 -12.26
CA GLY A 37 0.23 -6.55 -11.97
C GLY A 37 1.39 -7.22 -12.73
N ARG A 38 2.31 -6.43 -13.30
CA ARG A 38 3.47 -6.97 -14.06
C ARG A 38 4.57 -7.47 -13.13
N ARG A 39 4.64 -6.94 -11.91
CA ARG A 39 5.52 -7.37 -10.83
C ARG A 39 4.73 -7.31 -9.53
N SER A 40 5.17 -8.07 -8.53
CA SER A 40 4.64 -7.95 -7.17
C SER A 40 5.55 -7.06 -6.32
N PRO A 41 4.99 -6.23 -5.42
CA PRO A 41 5.79 -5.55 -4.41
C PRO A 41 6.47 -6.55 -3.48
N ASP A 42 7.68 -6.23 -3.02
CA ASP A 42 8.37 -7.00 -1.98
C ASP A 42 7.97 -6.54 -0.57
N THR A 43 8.44 -7.26 0.44
CA THR A 43 8.11 -6.95 1.83
C THR A 43 8.69 -5.61 2.27
N THR A 44 9.86 -5.20 1.79
CA THR A 44 10.47 -3.89 2.13
C THR A 44 9.60 -2.74 1.64
N TYR A 45 9.06 -2.85 0.43
CA TYR A 45 8.10 -1.90 -0.11
C TYR A 45 6.82 -1.86 0.74
N LEU A 46 6.28 -3.03 1.13
CA LEU A 46 5.06 -3.10 1.93
C LEU A 46 5.25 -2.55 3.35
N LEU A 47 6.43 -2.73 3.95
CA LEU A 47 6.78 -2.12 5.23
C LEU A 47 6.78 -0.59 5.13
N LYS A 48 7.36 0.00 4.08
CA LYS A 48 7.29 1.46 3.89
C LYS A 48 5.87 1.94 3.57
N ALA A 49 5.10 1.15 2.83
CA ALA A 49 3.72 1.47 2.53
C ALA A 49 2.85 1.53 3.81
N ILE A 50 3.11 0.67 4.81
CA ILE A 50 2.35 0.69 6.07
C ILE A 50 2.56 2.00 6.85
N GLU A 51 3.76 2.59 6.75
CA GLU A 51 4.12 3.83 7.45
C GLU A 51 3.31 5.03 6.95
N ILE A 52 2.89 5.01 5.68
CA ILE A 52 2.01 6.04 5.09
C ILE A 52 0.52 5.66 5.17
N GLY A 53 0.18 4.63 5.96
CA GLY A 53 -1.18 4.26 6.29
C GLY A 53 -1.87 3.34 5.29
N VAL A 54 -1.11 2.59 4.46
CA VAL A 54 -1.66 1.55 3.59
C VAL A 54 -2.13 0.35 4.40
N ASP A 55 -3.34 -0.15 4.11
CA ASP A 55 -3.83 -1.42 4.64
C ASP A 55 -3.14 -2.59 3.92
N VAL A 56 -1.97 -2.98 4.42
CA VAL A 56 -1.16 -4.07 3.84
C VAL A 56 -1.90 -5.42 3.91
N LEU A 57 -2.72 -5.65 4.94
CA LEU A 57 -3.56 -6.86 5.02
C LEU A 57 -4.53 -6.91 3.85
N TYR A 58 -5.19 -5.80 3.53
CA TYR A 58 -6.06 -5.69 2.37
C TYR A 58 -5.30 -5.91 1.07
N VAL A 59 -4.14 -5.26 0.90
CA VAL A 59 -3.32 -5.42 -0.31
C VAL A 59 -2.99 -6.90 -0.55
N VAL A 60 -2.50 -7.60 0.46
CA VAL A 60 -2.07 -9.00 0.33
C VAL A 60 -3.26 -9.97 0.23
N THR A 61 -4.25 -9.84 1.12
CA THR A 61 -5.28 -10.86 1.31
C THR A 61 -6.64 -10.52 0.66
N GLY A 62 -6.87 -9.25 0.33
CA GLY A 62 -8.18 -8.76 -0.10
C GLY A 62 -9.19 -8.56 1.03
N ARG A 63 -8.77 -8.69 2.29
CA ARG A 63 -9.61 -8.45 3.47
C ARG A 63 -9.12 -7.20 4.17
N HIS A 64 -10.02 -6.26 4.43
CA HIS A 64 -9.70 -5.07 5.21
C HIS A 64 -9.39 -5.42 6.66
N VAL A 65 -8.49 -4.64 7.27
CA VAL A 65 -8.34 -4.64 8.74
C VAL A 65 -9.68 -4.20 9.34
N PRO A 66 -10.29 -5.02 10.23
CA PRO A 66 -11.51 -4.63 10.92
C PRO A 66 -11.29 -3.30 11.66
N ALA A 67 -12.26 -2.38 11.58
CA ALA A 67 -12.15 -1.05 12.19
C ALA A 67 -11.84 -1.11 13.70
N ALA A 68 -12.27 -2.17 14.38
CA ALA A 68 -11.96 -2.43 15.79
C ALA A 68 -10.45 -2.53 16.08
N VAL A 69 -9.62 -2.93 15.11
CA VAL A 69 -8.16 -3.03 15.28
C VAL A 69 -7.48 -1.66 15.13
N LYS A 70 -8.00 -0.75 14.31
CA LYS A 70 -7.50 0.64 14.23
C LYS A 70 -7.67 1.39 15.55
N ALA A 71 -8.71 1.05 16.32
CA ALA A 71 -8.95 1.63 17.65
C ALA A 71 -8.01 1.07 18.74
N LEU A 72 -7.29 -0.02 18.48
CA LEU A 72 -6.33 -0.63 19.42
C LEU A 72 -4.89 -0.13 19.21
N THR A 73 -4.65 0.74 18.23
CA THR A 73 -3.32 1.32 17.95
C THR A 73 -3.19 2.78 18.39
N GLN A 74 -4.16 3.32 19.12
CA GLN A 74 -3.93 4.51 19.95
C GLN A 74 -3.71 4.05 21.40
N GLU A 75 -2.62 4.55 22.00
CA GLU A 75 -2.11 4.29 23.35
C GLU A 75 -1.23 3.03 23.48
N GLN A 76 0.11 3.22 23.48
CA GLN A 76 0.86 3.68 24.65
C GLN A 76 1.97 4.63 24.24
#